data_AF-A5L396-F1
#
_entry.id   AF-A5L396-F1
#
_cell.length_a   1.000
_cell.length_b   1.000
_cell.length_c   1.000
_cell.angle_alpha   90.00
_cell.angle_beta   90.00
_cell.angle_gamma   90.00
#
_symmetry.space_group_name_H-M   'P 1'
#
loop_
_entity.id
_entity.type
_entity.pdbx_description
1 polymer ?
#
loop_
_entity_poly.entity_id
_entity_poly.type
_entity_poly.pdbx_seq_one_letter_code
_entity_poly.pdbx_strand_id
1 'polypeptide(L)'
;MLNVVYGAEQRHYGIVLIGALFGAATSLRQISLHVIPGTPGYGSAIFGMHYYTWAFIIFGMTIFGVALLLMLWNNDCKTKEYQMTTFGKSVCIIAIITVLINVISTFLECGPYECPADPISYWFSDLFK
;
A
#
# COMPACT_ATOMS: atom_id res chain seq x y z
N MET A 1 -2.14 -7.21 8.76
CA MET A 1 -3.21 -7.99 9.44
C MET A 1 -2.69 -8.95 10.49
N LEU A 2 -1.42 -9.38 10.45
CA LEU A 2 -0.86 -10.34 11.42
C LEU A 2 -1.07 -9.92 12.88
N ASN A 3 -0.87 -8.63 13.20
CA ASN A 3 -1.12 -8.08 14.54
C ASN A 3 -2.59 -8.19 15.00
N VAL A 4 -3.55 -8.24 14.07
CA VAL A 4 -4.98 -8.35 14.34
C VAL A 4 -5.43 -9.81 14.43
N VAL A 5 -4.65 -10.77 13.92
CA VAL A 5 -5.01 -12.20 13.95
C VAL A 5 -4.28 -12.92 15.07
N TYR A 6 -2.99 -12.64 15.23
CA TYR A 6 -2.07 -13.36 16.13
C TYR A 6 -1.65 -12.52 17.34
N GLY A 7 -2.15 -11.30 17.47
CA GLY A 7 -1.68 -10.33 18.44
C GLY A 7 -0.42 -9.59 17.99
N ALA A 8 -0.08 -8.53 18.72
CA ALA A 8 1.06 -7.68 18.39
C ALA A 8 2.39 -8.41 18.61
N GLU A 9 3.23 -8.47 17.58
CA GLU A 9 4.54 -9.12 17.61
C GLU A 9 5.54 -8.28 16.81
N GLN A 10 6.79 -8.16 17.29
CA GLN A 10 7.81 -7.33 16.64
C GLN A 10 8.03 -7.72 15.17
N ARG A 11 8.02 -9.03 14.87
CA ARG A 11 8.22 -9.56 13.52
C ARG A 11 7.19 -9.05 12.51
N HIS A 12 5.95 -8.83 12.94
CA HIS A 12 4.90 -8.34 12.06
C HIS A 12 5.18 -6.90 11.59
N TYR A 13 5.79 -6.08 12.44
CA TYR A 13 6.18 -4.71 12.09
C TYR A 13 7.32 -4.68 11.06
N GLY A 14 8.20 -5.68 11.05
CA GLY A 14 9.21 -5.85 10.00
C GLY A 14 8.57 -6.03 8.61
N ILE A 15 7.51 -6.84 8.52
CA ILE A 15 6.76 -7.04 7.25
C ILE A 15 6.09 -5.72 6.82
N VAL A 16 5.53 -4.97 7.77
CA VAL A 16 4.94 -3.64 7.49
C VAL A 16 6.00 -2.68 6.95
N LEU A 17 7.20 -2.65 7.53
CA LEU A 17 8.29 -1.80 7.06
C LEU A 17 8.73 -2.14 5.64
N ILE A 18 8.90 -3.43 5.32
CA ILE A 18 9.27 -3.86 3.95
C ILE A 18 8.22 -3.39 2.95
N GLY A 19 6.93 -3.60 3.25
CA GLY A 19 5.83 -3.16 2.40
C GLY A 19 5.78 -1.63 2.25
N ALA A 20 6.00 -0.89 3.33
CA ALA A 20 5.98 0.58 3.31
C ALA A 20 7.18 1.15 2.54
N LEU A 21 8.37 0.56 2.66
CA LEU A 21 9.55 0.96 1.89
C LEU A 21 9.35 0.71 0.39
N PHE A 22 8.80 -0.45 0.03
CA PHE A 22 8.46 -0.74 -1.36
C PHE A 22 7.43 0.26 -1.91
N GLY A 23 6.35 0.53 -1.16
CA GLY A 23 5.34 1.52 -1.54
C GLY A 23 5.89 2.95 -1.65
N ALA A 24 6.81 3.33 -0.77
CA ALA A 24 7.51 4.61 -0.85
C ALA A 24 8.38 4.69 -2.11
N ALA A 25 9.09 3.62 -2.47
CA ALA A 25 9.90 3.57 -3.69
C ALA A 25 9.05 3.68 -4.97
N THR A 26 7.92 2.96 -5.05
CA THR A 26 7.04 3.00 -6.23
C THR A 26 6.34 4.34 -6.38
N SER A 27 5.87 4.94 -5.29
CA SER A 27 5.31 6.31 -5.31
C SER A 27 6.35 7.36 -5.68
N LEU A 28 7.59 7.24 -5.18
CA LEU A 28 8.69 8.14 -5.54
C LEU A 28 9.06 8.04 -7.02
N ARG A 29 9.04 6.84 -7.61
CA ARG A 29 9.18 6.68 -9.07
C ARG A 29 8.11 7.49 -9.80
N GLN A 30 6.84 7.39 -9.39
CA GLN A 30 5.75 8.10 -10.05
C GLN A 30 5.86 9.63 -9.89
N ILE A 31 6.28 10.12 -8.72
CA ILE A 31 6.60 11.53 -8.50
C ILE A 31 7.72 11.96 -9.47
N SER A 32 8.78 11.17 -9.57
CA SER A 32 9.94 11.48 -10.44
C SER A 32 9.57 11.56 -11.92
N LEU A 33 8.56 10.80 -12.36
CA LEU A 33 8.06 10.86 -13.74
C LEU A 33 7.30 12.16 -14.05
N HIS A 34 6.78 12.84 -13.03
CA HIS A 34 5.93 14.03 -13.17
C HIS A 34 6.56 15.32 -12.63
N VAL A 35 7.82 15.26 -12.17
CA VAL A 35 8.55 16.43 -11.66
C VAL A 35 9.10 17.31 -12.79
N ILE A 36 9.21 16.77 -14.00
CA ILE A 36 9.81 17.45 -15.15
C ILE A 36 8.85 18.53 -15.66
N PRO A 37 9.32 19.78 -15.88
CA PRO A 37 8.48 20.82 -16.46
C PRO A 37 7.91 20.39 -17.81
N GLY A 38 6.59 20.50 -17.97
CA GLY A 38 5.90 20.12 -19.21
C GLY A 38 5.22 18.74 -19.18
N THR A 39 5.40 17.94 -18.11
CA THR A 39 4.61 16.72 -17.89
C THR A 39 3.40 17.02 -16.98
N PRO A 40 2.15 16.96 -17.48
CA PRO A 40 0.98 17.14 -16.63
C PRO A 40 0.83 15.98 -15.66
N GLY A 41 0.36 16.24 -14.44
CA GLY A 41 0.16 15.18 -13.45
C GLY A 41 -0.97 14.22 -13.80
N TYR A 42 -0.79 12.94 -13.47
CA TYR A 42 -1.79 11.90 -13.66
C TYR A 42 -2.84 11.84 -12.55
N GLY A 43 -4.11 11.64 -12.93
CA GLY A 43 -5.24 11.50 -12.02
C GLY A 43 -5.70 12.81 -11.36
N SER A 44 -6.80 12.75 -10.62
CA SER A 44 -7.33 13.92 -9.91
C SER A 44 -6.44 14.29 -8.70
N ALA A 45 -6.33 15.59 -8.45
CA ALA A 45 -5.64 16.11 -7.29
C ALA A 45 -6.62 16.28 -6.11
N ILE A 46 -6.18 15.90 -4.92
CA ILE A 46 -6.87 16.15 -3.66
C ILE A 46 -6.00 17.11 -2.85
N PHE A 47 -6.58 18.23 -2.40
CA PHE A 47 -5.85 19.32 -1.74
C PHE A 47 -4.63 19.81 -2.53
N GLY A 48 -4.73 19.82 -3.87
CA GLY A 48 -3.65 20.28 -4.75
C GLY A 48 -2.51 19.28 -4.96
N MET A 49 -2.62 18.05 -4.43
CA MET A 49 -1.63 16.98 -4.64
C MET A 49 -2.26 15.74 -5.28
N HIS A 50 -1.55 15.12 -6.21
CA HIS A 50 -1.98 13.87 -6.85
C HIS A 50 -1.83 12.67 -5.90
N TYR A 51 -2.55 11.58 -6.20
CA TYR A 51 -2.58 10.38 -5.35
C TYR A 51 -1.20 9.75 -5.12
N TYR A 52 -0.30 9.79 -6.09
CA TYR A 52 1.06 9.25 -5.92
C TYR A 52 1.87 10.04 -4.88
N THR A 53 1.63 11.35 -4.73
CA THR A 53 2.27 12.17 -3.69
C THR A 53 1.67 11.84 -2.32
N TRP A 54 0.35 11.69 -2.23
CA TRP A 54 -0.32 11.24 -1.01
C TRP A 54 0.16 9.86 -0.57
N ALA A 55 0.33 8.93 -1.50
CA ALA A 55 0.87 7.60 -1.23
C ALA A 55 2.27 7.69 -0.59
N PHE A 56 3.16 8.51 -1.15
CA PHE A 56 4.51 8.71 -0.60
C PHE A 56 4.47 9.24 0.85
N ILE A 57 3.61 10.23 1.12
CA ILE A 57 3.44 10.80 2.47
C ILE A 57 2.93 9.73 3.44
N ILE A 58 1.90 8.95 3.05
CA ILE A 58 1.30 7.92 3.91
C ILE A 58 2.31 6.79 4.20
N PHE A 59 3.11 6.37 3.22
CA PHE A 59 4.18 5.40 3.46
C PHE A 59 5.27 5.96 4.37
N GLY A 60 5.65 7.23 4.21
CA GLY A 60 6.56 7.92 5.12
C GLY A 60 6.04 7.96 6.56
N MET A 61 4.76 8.34 6.75
CA MET A 61 4.11 8.30 8.06
C MET A 61 4.05 6.89 8.64
N THR A 62 3.83 5.88 7.81
CA THR A 62 3.81 4.47 8.23
C THR A 62 5.19 4.03 8.72
N ILE A 63 6.26 4.33 7.99
CA ILE A 63 7.64 4.01 8.38
C ILE A 63 7.97 4.68 9.71
N PHE A 64 7.66 5.97 9.85
CA PHE A 64 7.90 6.72 11.08
C PHE A 64 7.09 6.17 12.26
N GLY A 65 5.79 5.91 12.05
CA GLY A 65 4.92 5.33 13.07
C GLY A 65 5.39 3.96 13.55
N VAL A 66 5.81 3.08 12.63
CA VAL A 66 6.36 1.78 12.99
C VAL A 66 7.70 1.91 13.72
N ALA A 67 8.56 2.84 13.32
CA ALA A 67 9.81 3.11 14.03
C ALA A 67 9.56 3.56 15.48
N LEU A 68 8.57 4.43 15.71
CA LEU A 68 8.15 4.83 17.06
C LEU A 68 7.59 3.65 17.86
N LEU A 69 6.74 2.82 17.26
CA LEU A 69 6.18 1.64 17.93
C LEU A 69 7.27 0.63 18.33
N LEU A 70 8.29 0.47 17.51
CA LEU A 70 9.44 -0.38 17.82
C LEU A 70 10.34 0.25 18.89
N MET A 71 10.53 1.57 18.88
CA MET A 71 11.30 2.29 19.92
C MET A 71 10.62 2.19 21.30
N LEU A 72 9.29 2.24 21.33
CA LEU A 72 8.48 2.13 22.55
C LEU A 72 8.13 0.68 22.90
N TRP A 73 8.74 -0.31 22.23
CA TRP A 73 8.40 -1.71 22.44
C TRP A 73 8.79 -2.17 23.85
N ASN A 74 7.84 -2.80 24.54
CA ASN A 74 8.06 -3.39 25.85
C ASN A 74 7.96 -4.92 25.78
N ASN A 75 9.05 -5.62 26.12
CA ASN A 75 9.14 -7.07 26.11
C ASN A 75 8.37 -7.73 27.28
N ASP A 76 8.06 -6.98 28.34
CA ASP A 76 7.33 -7.49 29.50
C ASP A 76 5.82 -7.59 29.27
N CYS A 77 5.32 -7.01 28.18
CA CYS A 77 3.95 -7.20 27.73
C CYS A 77 3.77 -8.63 27.20
N LYS A 78 3.49 -9.57 28.11
CA LYS A 78 3.06 -10.92 27.71
C LYS A 78 1.81 -10.80 26.84
N THR A 79 1.91 -11.24 25.59
CA THR A 79 0.78 -11.38 24.69
C THR A 79 -0.20 -12.36 25.33
N LYS A 80 -1.30 -11.84 25.89
CA LYS A 80 -2.44 -12.69 26.30
C LYS A 80 -2.88 -13.49 25.08
N GLU A 81 -3.45 -14.68 25.28
CA GLU A 81 -4.09 -15.43 24.20
C GLU A 81 -5.05 -14.51 23.44
N TYR A 82 -4.64 -14.13 22.24
CA TYR A 82 -5.35 -13.12 21.47
C TYR A 82 -6.42 -13.82 20.65
N GLN A 83 -7.67 -13.49 20.91
CA GLN A 83 -8.82 -13.96 20.14
C GLN A 83 -9.35 -12.81 19.30
N MET A 84 -9.34 -12.99 17.98
CA MET A 84 -9.82 -11.99 17.04
C MET A 84 -11.34 -11.83 17.15
N THR A 85 -11.81 -10.60 17.26
CA THR A 85 -13.24 -10.30 17.27
C THR A 85 -13.87 -10.58 15.90
N THR A 86 -15.18 -10.89 15.87
CA THR A 86 -15.93 -11.05 14.61
C THR A 86 -15.82 -9.82 13.71
N PHE A 87 -15.82 -8.61 14.31
CA PHE A 87 -15.61 -7.37 13.58
C PHE A 87 -14.20 -7.30 12.95
N GLY A 88 -13.16 -7.65 13.71
CA GLY A 88 -11.79 -7.72 13.21
C GLY A 88 -11.65 -8.71 12.04
N LYS A 89 -12.35 -9.85 12.11
CA LYS A 89 -12.42 -10.82 11.02
C LYS A 89 -13.03 -10.22 9.75
N SER A 90 -14.16 -9.54 9.86
CA SER A 90 -14.82 -8.89 8.72
C SER A 90 -13.94 -7.84 8.06
N VAL A 91 -13.29 -6.97 8.85
CA VAL A 91 -12.37 -5.96 8.32
C VAL A 91 -11.18 -6.59 7.60
N CYS A 92 -10.60 -7.65 8.16
CA CYS A 92 -9.50 -8.37 7.50
C CYS A 92 -9.93 -8.98 6.17
N ILE A 93 -11.10 -9.62 6.11
CA ILE A 93 -11.65 -10.19 4.87
C ILE A 93 -11.88 -9.11 3.83
N ILE A 94 -12.53 -8.00 4.20
CA ILE A 94 -12.78 -6.88 3.29
C ILE A 94 -11.46 -6.35 2.72
N ALA A 95 -10.46 -6.11 3.57
CA ALA A 95 -9.19 -5.59 3.13
C ALA A 95 -8.43 -6.57 2.20
N ILE A 96 -8.52 -7.89 2.43
CA ILE A 96 -7.96 -8.89 1.50
C ILE A 96 -8.68 -8.82 0.14
N ILE A 97 -10.01 -8.75 0.15
CA ILE A 97 -10.82 -8.65 -1.08
C ILE A 97 -10.46 -7.37 -1.83
N THR A 98 -10.34 -6.23 -1.15
CA THR A 98 -9.94 -4.95 -1.78
C THR A 98 -8.57 -5.07 -2.45
N VAL A 99 -7.57 -5.66 -1.78
CA VAL A 99 -6.25 -5.85 -2.39
C VAL A 99 -6.33 -6.77 -3.61
N LEU A 100 -7.08 -7.88 -3.53
CA LEU A 100 -7.26 -8.79 -4.66
C LEU A 100 -7.91 -8.11 -5.86
N ILE A 101 -8.96 -7.31 -5.64
CA ILE A 101 -9.61 -6.55 -6.70
C ILE A 101 -8.62 -5.59 -7.34
N ASN A 102 -7.84 -4.85 -6.55
CA ASN A 102 -6.84 -3.92 -7.09
C ASN A 102 -5.76 -4.66 -7.91
N VAL A 103 -5.27 -5.81 -7.44
CA VAL A 103 -4.29 -6.62 -8.18
C VAL A 103 -4.87 -7.09 -9.51
N ILE A 104 -6.12 -7.58 -9.52
CA ILE A 104 -6.80 -8.02 -10.75
C ILE A 104 -7.00 -6.83 -11.69
N SER A 105 -7.47 -5.69 -11.20
CA SER A 105 -7.66 -4.47 -11.98
C SER A 105 -6.34 -4.01 -12.63
N THR A 106 -5.27 -3.92 -11.85
CA THR A 106 -3.94 -3.54 -12.37
C THR A 106 -3.43 -4.56 -13.38
N PHE A 107 -3.67 -5.85 -13.19
CA PHE A 107 -3.26 -6.87 -14.17
C PHE A 107 -4.07 -6.78 -15.48
N LEU A 108 -5.37 -6.49 -15.42
CA LEU A 108 -6.20 -6.31 -16.62
C LEU A 108 -5.81 -5.05 -17.39
N GLU A 109 -5.36 -4.01 -16.69
CA GLU A 109 -4.90 -2.75 -17.26
C GLU A 109 -3.51 -2.87 -17.87
N CYS A 110 -2.54 -3.35 -17.09
CA CYS A 110 -1.11 -3.32 -17.43
C CYS A 110 -0.56 -4.63 -18.02
N GLY A 111 -1.23 -5.77 -17.79
CA GLY A 111 -0.71 -7.09 -18.14
C GLY A 111 0.50 -7.51 -17.27
N PRO A 112 1.34 -8.45 -17.76
CA PRO A 112 2.50 -8.96 -17.03
C PRO A 112 3.74 -8.04 -17.06
N TYR A 113 3.67 -6.92 -17.78
CA TYR A 113 4.79 -6.00 -18.00
C TYR A 113 4.67 -4.75 -17.12
N GLU A 114 5.67 -3.86 -17.22
CA GLU A 114 5.61 -2.58 -16.52
C GLU A 114 4.45 -1.73 -17.03
N CYS A 115 3.67 -1.18 -16.10
CA CYS A 115 2.57 -0.29 -16.47
C CYS A 115 3.13 1.05 -16.95
N PRO A 116 2.59 1.64 -18.03
CA PRO A 116 2.90 3.00 -18.40
C PRO A 116 2.56 3.96 -17.25
N ALA A 117 3.21 5.13 -17.24
CA ALA A 117 2.96 6.16 -16.23
C ALA A 117 1.48 6.59 -16.21
N ASP A 118 0.89 6.68 -17.42
CA ASP A 118 -0.47 7.12 -17.69
C ASP A 118 -1.18 6.10 -18.61
N PRO A 119 -1.82 5.06 -18.06
CA PRO A 119 -2.56 4.10 -18.87
C PRO A 119 -3.83 4.72 -19.47
N ILE A 120 -4.07 4.46 -20.76
CA ILE A 120 -5.24 4.95 -21.51
C ILE A 120 -6.09 3.81 -22.13
N SER A 121 -5.61 2.57 -22.07
CA SER A 121 -6.33 1.37 -22.53
C SER A 121 -6.05 0.20 -21.60
N TYR A 122 -6.92 -0.82 -21.66
CA TYR A 122 -6.73 -2.07 -20.95
C TYR A 122 -6.09 -3.09 -21.88
N TRP A 123 -4.95 -3.66 -21.51
CA TRP A 123 -4.31 -4.72 -22.28
C TRP A 123 -5.28 -5.90 -22.55
N PHE A 124 -6.14 -6.23 -21.59
CA PHE A 124 -7.15 -7.28 -21.78
C PHE A 124 -8.12 -6.98 -22.94
N SER A 125 -8.49 -5.71 -23.16
CA SER A 125 -9.37 -5.33 -24.27
C SER A 125 -8.67 -5.39 -25.63
N ASP A 126 -7.36 -5.13 -25.64
CA ASP A 126 -6.54 -5.21 -26.86
C ASP A 126 -6.26 -6.66 -27.26
N LEU A 127 -6.39 -7.62 -26.34
CA LEU A 127 -6.23 -9.06 -26.63
C LEU A 127 -7.34 -9.65 -27.52
N PHE A 128 -8.53 -9.05 -27.54
CA PHE A 128 -9.71 -9.53 -28.29
C PHE A 128 -10.05 -8.68 -29.53
N LYS A 129 -9.20 -7.72 -29.88
CA LYS A 129 -9.28 -6.95 -31.13
C LYS A 129 -8.45 -7.63 -32.22
#